data_AF-A0A1Q8CE02-F1
#
_entry.id   AF-A0A1Q8CE02-F1
#
_cell.length_a   1.000
_cell.length_b   1.000
_cell.length_c   1.000
_cell.angle_alpha   90.00
_cell.angle_beta   90.00
_cell.angle_gamma   90.00
#
_symmetry.space_group_name_H-M   'P 1'
#
loop_
_entity.id
_entity.type
_entity.pdbx_description
1 polymer ?
#
loop_
_entity_poly.entity_id
_entity_poly.type
_entity_poly.pdbx_seq_one_letter_code
_entity_poly.pdbx_strand_id
1 'polypeptide(L)'
;MQTLPLYAKQVGLTSAGRHASLFDELPNDVAALSSAAQGVLIHEHLAGSYGVELSDSDRETVHVRPVEELLDHVVARDPRPLDVPREPAARVPANCRHFTVLLVSMLRAKGVPARARCGFGGYFISGVNEDHWVAEYWRDDRWRLADAQLDEHQREMFPIDFDPTDVPRNGFLIAGDAWARCREGEADPDTFGLSFTGEAGFWWIASNMVRDVAALNNAEMLPWDVWGSMPGPDDRLDEDRVRLFDHLSELTAAPDENFEQLRALYESDERLRVPRVVHNVVRSRNEEVGPRLPGHER
;
A
#
# COMPACT_ATOMS: atom_id res chain seq x y z
N MET A 1 0.78 -4.90 -22.50
CA MET A 1 -0.44 -4.83 -21.66
C MET A 1 -1.03 -6.22 -21.33
N GLN A 2 -0.22 -7.29 -21.21
CA GLN A 2 -0.72 -8.64 -20.85
C GLN A 2 -1.19 -8.74 -19.38
N THR A 3 -0.75 -7.81 -18.53
CA THR A 3 -1.04 -7.76 -17.09
C THR A 3 -2.37 -7.11 -16.75
N LEU A 4 -3.00 -6.35 -17.65
CA LEU A 4 -4.22 -5.60 -17.33
C LEU A 4 -5.40 -6.48 -16.92
N PRO A 5 -5.71 -7.60 -17.60
CA PRO A 5 -6.80 -8.49 -17.16
C PRO A 5 -6.54 -9.10 -15.77
N LEU A 6 -5.27 -9.33 -15.41
CA LEU A 6 -4.89 -9.81 -14.08
C LEU A 6 -5.22 -8.75 -13.03
N TYR A 7 -4.82 -7.50 -13.28
CA TYR A 7 -5.00 -6.39 -12.34
C TYR A 7 -6.42 -5.81 -12.32
N ALA A 8 -7.32 -6.23 -13.20
CA ALA A 8 -8.75 -5.91 -13.13
C ALA A 8 -9.54 -6.90 -12.24
N LYS A 9 -8.95 -8.02 -11.83
CA LYS A 9 -9.65 -9.10 -11.12
C LYS A 9 -9.68 -8.88 -9.61
N GLN A 10 -10.83 -9.10 -8.98
CA GLN A 10 -10.96 -9.24 -7.52
C GLN A 10 -10.20 -10.49 -7.03
N VAL A 11 -9.25 -10.33 -6.11
CA VAL A 11 -8.40 -11.43 -5.62
C VAL A 11 -7.76 -11.09 -4.28
N GLY A 12 -7.51 -12.12 -3.47
CA GLY A 12 -6.67 -12.01 -2.27
C GLY A 12 -7.15 -10.95 -1.29
N LEU A 13 -6.21 -10.12 -0.82
CA LEU A 13 -6.47 -9.10 0.20
C LEU A 13 -7.29 -7.91 -0.31
N THR A 14 -7.38 -7.71 -1.63
CA THR A 14 -8.17 -6.63 -2.23
C THR A 14 -9.58 -7.07 -2.65
N SER A 15 -9.96 -8.33 -2.43
CA SER A 15 -11.33 -8.79 -2.67
C SER A 15 -12.29 -8.23 -1.62
N ALA A 16 -13.41 -7.64 -2.05
CA ALA A 16 -14.49 -7.26 -1.14
C ALA A 16 -15.36 -8.43 -0.66
N GLY A 17 -15.23 -9.61 -1.29
CA GLY A 17 -15.90 -10.85 -0.87
C GLY A 17 -17.41 -10.67 -0.68
N ARG A 18 -17.93 -10.97 0.52
CA ARG A 18 -19.35 -10.82 0.88
C ARG A 18 -19.89 -9.40 0.74
N HIS A 19 -19.02 -8.39 0.74
CA HIS A 19 -19.38 -6.98 0.64
C HIS A 19 -19.29 -6.43 -0.79
N ALA A 20 -19.14 -7.28 -1.81
CA ALA A 20 -19.00 -6.84 -3.20
C ALA A 20 -20.14 -5.89 -3.65
N SER A 21 -21.37 -6.09 -3.17
CA SER A 21 -22.51 -5.24 -3.50
C SER A 21 -22.43 -3.81 -2.95
N LEU A 22 -21.55 -3.54 -1.97
CA LEU A 22 -21.29 -2.17 -1.51
C LEU A 22 -20.67 -1.29 -2.60
N PHE A 23 -20.11 -1.90 -3.65
CA PHE A 23 -19.47 -1.18 -4.74
C PHE A 23 -20.37 -0.95 -5.95
N ASP A 24 -21.55 -1.57 -6.03
CA ASP A 24 -22.40 -1.54 -7.23
C ASP A 24 -22.82 -0.11 -7.58
N GLU A 25 -23.29 0.65 -6.58
CA GLU A 25 -23.79 2.03 -6.75
C GLU A 25 -22.69 3.10 -6.72
N LEU A 26 -21.44 2.72 -6.45
CA LEU A 26 -20.34 3.69 -6.41
C LEU A 26 -20.08 4.32 -7.80
N PRO A 27 -19.66 5.59 -7.89
CA PRO A 27 -19.32 6.22 -9.16
C PRO A 27 -18.15 5.53 -9.88
N ASN A 28 -18.13 5.61 -11.21
CA ASN A 28 -17.01 5.16 -12.05
C ASN A 28 -15.98 6.28 -12.25
N ASP A 29 -15.58 6.95 -11.16
CA ASP A 29 -14.61 8.04 -11.17
C ASP A 29 -13.62 7.89 -10.02
N VAL A 30 -12.33 7.95 -10.32
CA VAL A 30 -11.26 7.70 -9.34
C VAL A 30 -11.27 8.72 -8.20
N ALA A 31 -11.60 9.99 -8.47
CA ALA A 31 -11.66 11.01 -7.42
C ALA A 31 -12.83 10.73 -6.47
N ALA A 32 -14.01 10.40 -7.02
CA ALA A 32 -15.16 10.01 -6.21
C ALA A 32 -14.92 8.73 -5.40
N LEU A 33 -14.23 7.73 -5.97
CA LEU A 33 -13.84 6.52 -5.24
C LEU A 33 -12.83 6.84 -4.12
N SER A 34 -11.84 7.70 -4.37
CA SER A 34 -10.94 8.19 -3.32
C SER A 34 -11.72 8.92 -2.22
N SER A 35 -12.68 9.78 -2.57
CA SER A 35 -13.54 10.46 -1.59
C SER A 35 -14.40 9.50 -0.78
N ALA A 36 -14.88 8.39 -1.37
CA ALA A 36 -15.57 7.33 -0.62
C ALA A 36 -14.63 6.69 0.43
N ALA A 37 -13.38 6.36 0.06
CA ALA A 37 -12.40 5.86 1.01
C ALA A 37 -12.11 6.87 2.13
N GLN A 38 -11.89 8.15 1.79
CA GLN A 38 -11.66 9.26 2.73
C GLN A 38 -12.86 9.50 3.65
N GLY A 39 -14.07 9.27 3.14
CA GLY A 39 -15.31 9.41 3.89
C GLY A 39 -15.51 8.32 4.94
N VAL A 40 -14.87 7.16 4.80
CA VAL A 40 -15.04 6.01 5.71
C VAL A 40 -13.80 5.64 6.52
N LEU A 41 -12.62 6.08 6.09
CA LEU A 41 -11.35 5.80 6.74
C LEU A 41 -10.73 7.08 7.33
N ILE A 42 -9.96 6.93 8.40
CA ILE A 42 -9.17 8.02 9.00
C ILE A 42 -7.76 7.53 9.31
N HIS A 43 -6.74 8.28 8.90
CA HIS A 43 -5.36 7.85 9.13
C HIS A 43 -5.02 7.94 10.63
N GLU A 44 -4.53 6.85 11.21
CA GLU A 44 -4.42 6.68 12.66
C GLU A 44 -3.46 7.69 13.34
N HIS A 45 -2.45 8.15 12.59
CA HIS A 45 -1.48 9.14 13.04
C HIS A 45 -1.90 10.58 12.73
N LEU A 46 -2.93 10.77 11.89
CA LEU A 46 -3.46 12.10 11.54
C LEU A 46 -4.81 12.37 12.19
N ALA A 47 -5.45 11.39 12.83
CA ALA A 47 -6.77 11.53 13.45
C ALA A 47 -6.92 12.77 14.36
N GLY A 48 -5.86 13.13 15.08
CA GLY A 48 -5.84 14.32 15.93
C GLY A 48 -6.03 15.64 15.17
N SER A 49 -5.58 15.75 13.92
CA SER A 49 -5.79 16.95 13.10
C SER A 49 -7.26 17.14 12.70
N TYR A 50 -8.04 16.05 12.73
CA TYR A 50 -9.48 16.05 12.53
C TYR A 50 -10.27 16.17 13.85
N GLY A 51 -9.60 16.42 14.97
CA GLY A 51 -10.22 16.51 16.30
C GLY A 51 -10.68 15.16 16.86
N VAL A 52 -10.07 14.05 16.41
CA VAL A 52 -10.39 12.69 16.87
C VAL A 52 -9.26 12.14 17.70
N GLU A 53 -9.57 11.72 18.93
CA GLU A 53 -8.69 10.91 19.76
C GLU A 53 -9.04 9.43 19.60
N LEU A 54 -8.07 8.61 19.16
CA LEU A 54 -8.26 7.18 18.97
C LEU A 54 -7.86 6.42 20.23
N SER A 55 -8.74 5.54 20.71
CA SER A 55 -8.40 4.57 21.75
C SER A 55 -7.54 3.43 21.19
N ASP A 56 -6.87 2.67 22.05
CA ASP A 56 -6.16 1.45 21.64
C ASP A 56 -7.09 0.46 20.93
N SER A 57 -8.34 0.36 21.40
CA SER A 57 -9.36 -0.49 20.78
C SER A 57 -9.76 -0.01 19.39
N ASP A 58 -9.75 1.30 19.12
CA ASP A 58 -10.01 1.83 17.79
C ASP A 58 -8.85 1.44 16.84
N ARG A 59 -7.61 1.51 17.34
CA ARG A 59 -6.40 1.17 16.58
C ARG A 59 -6.27 -0.30 16.23
N GLU A 60 -7.00 -1.21 16.86
CA GLU A 60 -6.99 -2.64 16.49
C GLU A 60 -7.32 -2.87 15.00
N THR A 61 -8.12 -1.99 14.39
CA THR A 61 -8.53 -2.04 12.99
C THR A 61 -7.38 -1.83 11.99
N VAL A 62 -6.31 -1.14 12.38
CA VAL A 62 -5.16 -0.89 11.49
C VAL A 62 -4.36 -2.15 11.19
N HIS A 63 -4.61 -3.24 11.92
CA HIS A 63 -3.98 -4.53 11.70
C HIS A 63 -4.84 -5.49 10.85
N VAL A 64 -5.94 -5.00 10.27
CA VAL A 64 -6.78 -5.80 9.37
C VAL A 64 -6.12 -5.90 8.00
N ARG A 65 -5.91 -7.13 7.51
CA ARG A 65 -5.32 -7.34 6.18
C ARG A 65 -6.37 -7.26 5.07
N PRO A 66 -7.44 -8.07 5.06
CA PRO A 66 -8.33 -8.15 3.90
C PRO A 66 -9.29 -6.96 3.83
N VAL A 67 -9.55 -6.45 2.63
CA VAL A 67 -10.57 -5.43 2.38
C VAL A 67 -11.96 -5.89 2.83
N GLU A 68 -12.29 -7.17 2.63
CA GLU A 68 -13.55 -7.74 3.12
C GLU A 68 -13.73 -7.57 4.65
N GLU A 69 -12.68 -7.77 5.45
CA GLU A 69 -12.74 -7.58 6.91
C GLU A 69 -12.72 -6.10 7.28
N LEU A 70 -11.97 -5.26 6.54
CA LEU A 70 -12.03 -3.81 6.72
C LEU A 70 -13.46 -3.28 6.50
N LEU A 71 -14.16 -3.81 5.50
CA LEU A 71 -15.55 -3.46 5.20
C LEU A 71 -16.51 -3.95 6.30
N ASP A 72 -16.24 -5.03 7.02
CA ASP A 72 -17.02 -5.37 8.22
C ASP A 72 -16.96 -4.23 9.24
N HIS A 73 -15.77 -3.71 9.51
CA HIS A 73 -15.59 -2.62 10.47
C HIS A 73 -16.28 -1.34 10.00
N VAL A 74 -16.22 -1.03 8.71
CA VAL A 74 -16.93 0.13 8.12
C VAL A 74 -18.44 -0.02 8.32
N VAL A 75 -19.02 -1.15 7.91
CA VAL A 75 -20.47 -1.39 7.99
C VAL A 75 -20.96 -1.49 9.43
N ALA A 76 -20.18 -2.11 10.32
CA ALA A 76 -20.53 -2.24 11.74
C ALA A 76 -20.52 -0.89 12.46
N ARG A 77 -19.63 0.03 12.06
CA ARG A 77 -19.56 1.39 12.62
C ARG A 77 -20.66 2.28 12.04
N ASP A 78 -20.89 2.23 10.74
CA ASP A 78 -21.95 2.97 10.05
C ASP A 78 -22.40 2.26 8.75
N PRO A 79 -23.64 1.72 8.70
CA PRO A 79 -24.10 0.91 7.58
C PRO A 79 -24.58 1.74 6.38
N ARG A 80 -24.49 3.07 6.41
CA ARG A 80 -24.83 3.91 5.25
C ARG A 80 -23.93 3.59 4.04
N PRO A 81 -24.38 3.88 2.80
CA PRO A 81 -23.58 3.66 1.58
C PRO A 81 -22.17 4.26 1.66
N LEU A 82 -21.19 3.65 0.98
CA LEU A 82 -19.77 4.04 1.09
C LEU A 82 -19.48 5.47 0.60
N ASP A 83 -20.28 6.00 -0.32
CA ASP A 83 -20.18 7.37 -0.84
C ASP A 83 -20.84 8.44 0.05
N VAL A 84 -21.48 8.06 1.16
CA VAL A 84 -22.05 9.02 2.13
C VAL A 84 -21.00 9.40 3.18
N PRO A 85 -20.35 10.58 3.13
CA PRO A 85 -19.24 10.89 4.03
C PRO A 85 -19.64 10.80 5.50
N ARG A 86 -18.72 10.29 6.33
CA ARG A 86 -18.88 10.23 7.78
C ARG A 86 -18.13 11.37 8.44
N GLU A 87 -18.67 11.85 9.55
CA GLU A 87 -17.92 12.69 10.48
C GLU A 87 -16.63 11.97 10.90
N PRO A 88 -15.50 12.67 11.10
CA PRO A 88 -14.22 12.05 11.39
C PRO A 88 -14.26 10.99 12.50
N ALA A 89 -14.98 11.25 13.60
CA ALA A 89 -15.12 10.33 14.73
C ALA A 89 -15.91 9.05 14.38
N ALA A 90 -16.64 9.01 13.27
CA ALA A 90 -17.37 7.83 12.79
C ALA A 90 -16.61 7.04 11.72
N ARG A 91 -15.41 7.48 11.31
CA ARG A 91 -14.55 6.77 10.36
C ARG A 91 -13.76 5.65 11.05
N VAL A 92 -13.40 4.62 10.29
CA VAL A 92 -12.58 3.49 10.74
C VAL A 92 -11.10 3.90 10.70
N PRO A 93 -10.35 3.72 11.78
CA PRO A 93 -8.91 3.95 11.77
C PRO A 93 -8.19 3.07 10.74
N ALA A 94 -7.23 3.67 10.05
CA ALA A 94 -6.55 3.08 8.92
C ALA A 94 -5.14 3.66 8.78
N ASN A 95 -4.39 3.12 7.84
CA ASN A 95 -3.10 3.67 7.38
C ASN A 95 -3.10 3.78 5.85
N CYS A 96 -2.06 4.37 5.27
CA CYS A 96 -1.87 4.57 3.83
C CYS A 96 -2.20 3.33 2.96
N ARG A 97 -1.80 2.13 3.42
CA ARG A 97 -2.11 0.87 2.74
C ARG A 97 -3.60 0.60 2.68
N HIS A 98 -4.37 0.84 3.74
CA HIS A 98 -5.84 0.63 3.75
C HIS A 98 -6.56 1.50 2.72
N PHE A 99 -6.21 2.79 2.64
CA PHE A 99 -6.73 3.69 1.61
C PHE A 99 -6.42 3.16 0.21
N THR A 100 -5.17 2.72 0.00
CA THR A 100 -4.70 2.16 -1.27
C THR A 100 -5.45 0.89 -1.66
N VAL A 101 -5.53 -0.11 -0.78
CA VAL A 101 -6.17 -1.40 -1.12
C VAL A 101 -7.68 -1.28 -1.26
N LEU A 102 -8.32 -0.37 -0.53
CA LEU A 102 -9.74 -0.08 -0.71
C LEU A 102 -10.00 0.57 -2.08
N LEU A 103 -9.18 1.55 -2.50
CA LEU A 103 -9.28 2.14 -3.83
C LEU A 103 -9.03 1.09 -4.93
N VAL A 104 -8.00 0.26 -4.80
CA VAL A 104 -7.72 -0.85 -5.74
C VAL A 104 -8.92 -1.80 -5.83
N SER A 105 -9.54 -2.14 -4.70
CA SER A 105 -10.72 -2.99 -4.64
C SER A 105 -11.90 -2.38 -5.40
N MET A 106 -12.20 -1.10 -5.16
CA MET A 106 -13.29 -0.39 -5.84
C MET A 106 -13.04 -0.28 -7.35
N LEU A 107 -11.82 0.08 -7.77
CA LEU A 107 -11.45 0.19 -9.19
C LEU A 107 -11.60 -1.15 -9.92
N ARG A 108 -11.12 -2.25 -9.32
CA ARG A 108 -11.27 -3.61 -9.85
C ARG A 108 -12.73 -4.02 -9.98
N ALA A 109 -13.58 -3.62 -9.04
CA ALA A 109 -15.03 -3.89 -9.12
C ALA A 109 -15.70 -3.16 -10.29
N LYS A 110 -15.15 -2.03 -10.72
CA LYS A 110 -15.55 -1.30 -11.92
C LYS A 110 -14.84 -1.78 -13.20
N GLY A 111 -14.05 -2.85 -13.12
CA GLY A 111 -13.29 -3.40 -14.25
C GLY A 111 -12.08 -2.56 -14.66
N VAL A 112 -11.66 -1.58 -13.85
CA VAL A 112 -10.45 -0.80 -14.08
C VAL A 112 -9.25 -1.58 -13.54
N PRO A 113 -8.24 -1.90 -14.38
CA PRO A 113 -7.01 -2.51 -13.90
C PRO A 113 -6.35 -1.62 -12.85
N ALA A 114 -6.10 -2.16 -11.66
CA ALA A 114 -5.47 -1.44 -10.57
C ALA A 114 -4.55 -2.36 -9.75
N ARG A 115 -3.47 -1.81 -9.19
CA ARG A 115 -2.54 -2.52 -8.30
C ARG A 115 -1.99 -1.57 -7.24
N ALA A 116 -1.66 -2.09 -6.07
CA ALA A 116 -1.02 -1.32 -5.02
C ALA A 116 0.49 -1.23 -5.27
N ARG A 117 1.10 -0.12 -4.86
CA ARG A 117 2.55 0.10 -4.85
C ARG A 117 3.01 0.52 -3.46
N CYS A 118 4.17 0.04 -3.06
CA CYS A 118 4.82 0.35 -1.79
C CYS A 118 6.14 1.07 -2.07
N GLY A 119 6.40 2.15 -1.34
CA GLY A 119 7.50 3.05 -1.63
C GLY A 119 7.46 4.27 -0.72
N PHE A 120 7.71 5.45 -1.30
CA PHE A 120 7.95 6.65 -0.51
C PHE A 120 7.31 7.90 -1.13
N GLY A 121 6.55 8.64 -0.32
CA GLY A 121 5.99 9.94 -0.66
C GLY A 121 6.95 11.07 -0.27
N GLY A 122 7.54 11.74 -1.26
CA GLY A 122 8.42 12.90 -1.06
C GLY A 122 7.68 14.24 -0.93
N TYR A 123 6.36 14.20 -0.68
CA TYR A 123 5.47 15.37 -0.68
C TYR A 123 4.81 15.66 0.67
N PHE A 124 5.07 14.86 1.71
CA PHE A 124 4.53 15.09 3.05
C PHE A 124 5.41 16.04 3.86
N ILE A 125 6.73 15.79 3.86
CA ILE A 125 7.70 16.53 4.66
C ILE A 125 8.91 16.84 3.77
N SER A 126 9.26 18.11 3.65
CA SER A 126 10.40 18.54 2.83
C SER A 126 11.70 17.85 3.26
N GLY A 127 12.36 17.18 2.31
CA GLY A 127 13.64 16.49 2.54
C GLY A 127 13.49 15.09 3.16
N VAL A 128 12.27 14.61 3.37
CA VAL A 128 11.97 13.26 3.83
C VAL A 128 11.13 12.56 2.78
N ASN A 129 11.46 11.30 2.52
CA ASN A 129 10.71 10.38 1.69
C ASN A 129 9.97 9.44 2.64
N GLU A 130 8.70 9.74 2.93
CA GLU A 130 7.89 9.05 3.94
C GLU A 130 7.39 7.69 3.41
N ASP A 131 7.52 6.61 4.19
CA ASP A 131 6.96 5.28 3.88
C ASP A 131 5.49 5.41 3.53
N HIS A 132 5.14 4.98 2.32
CA HIS A 132 3.82 5.24 1.80
C HIS A 132 3.36 4.21 0.79
N TRP A 133 2.03 4.14 0.65
CA TRP A 133 1.35 3.27 -0.30
C TRP A 133 0.45 4.10 -1.20
N VAL A 134 0.44 3.73 -2.49
CA VAL A 134 -0.41 4.37 -3.51
C VAL A 134 -1.00 3.32 -4.45
N ALA A 135 -2.08 3.67 -5.14
CA ALA A 135 -2.67 2.83 -6.18
C ALA A 135 -2.14 3.23 -7.55
N GLU A 136 -1.65 2.28 -8.33
CA GLU A 136 -1.57 2.41 -9.78
C GLU A 136 -2.88 1.97 -10.41
N TYR A 137 -3.42 2.75 -11.33
CA TYR A 137 -4.61 2.39 -12.10
C TYR A 137 -4.47 2.74 -13.57
N TRP A 138 -5.05 1.90 -14.43
CA TRP A 138 -4.93 2.06 -15.88
C TRP A 138 -5.99 3.03 -16.42
N ARG A 139 -5.53 4.15 -16.99
CA ARG A 139 -6.40 5.15 -17.62
C ARG A 139 -5.62 5.91 -18.69
N ASP A 140 -6.29 6.20 -19.82
CA ASP A 140 -5.71 6.93 -20.96
C ASP A 140 -4.39 6.30 -21.45
N ASP A 141 -4.41 4.98 -21.62
CA ASP A 141 -3.29 4.16 -22.11
C ASP A 141 -1.99 4.27 -21.29
N ARG A 142 -2.11 4.62 -20.00
CA ARG A 142 -0.99 4.60 -19.05
C ARG A 142 -1.42 4.22 -17.63
N TRP A 143 -0.44 3.85 -16.80
CA TRP A 143 -0.60 3.76 -15.36
C TRP A 143 -0.49 5.14 -14.72
N ARG A 144 -1.58 5.59 -14.11
CA ARG A 144 -1.62 6.78 -13.25
C ARG A 144 -1.46 6.36 -11.78
N LEU A 145 -0.91 7.26 -10.96
CA LEU A 145 -0.82 7.07 -9.52
C LEU A 145 -1.95 7.82 -8.83
N ALA A 146 -2.64 7.15 -7.92
CA ALA A 146 -3.62 7.76 -7.04
C ALA A 146 -3.22 7.54 -5.58
N ASP A 147 -3.15 8.63 -4.83
CA ASP A 147 -3.05 8.60 -3.37
C ASP A 147 -4.43 8.87 -2.78
N ALA A 148 -5.13 7.78 -2.44
CA ALA A 148 -6.50 7.88 -1.91
C ALA A 148 -6.54 8.42 -0.48
N GLN A 149 -5.40 8.55 0.22
CA GLN A 149 -5.34 9.08 1.57
C GLN A 149 -5.48 10.61 1.61
N LEU A 150 -4.99 11.30 0.57
CA LEU A 150 -4.95 12.75 0.48
C LEU A 150 -6.34 13.37 0.26
N ASP A 151 -7.07 13.59 1.35
CA ASP A 151 -8.29 14.40 1.34
C ASP A 151 -7.96 15.91 1.32
N GLU A 152 -9.00 16.76 1.28
CA GLU A 152 -8.84 18.21 1.24
C GLU A 152 -8.04 18.75 2.44
N HIS A 153 -8.30 18.23 3.64
CA HIS A 153 -7.61 18.68 4.86
C HIS A 153 -6.12 18.33 4.85
N GLN A 154 -5.76 17.11 4.43
CA GLN A 154 -4.36 16.70 4.30
C GLN A 154 -3.64 17.48 3.20
N ARG A 155 -4.33 17.81 2.10
CA ARG A 155 -3.74 18.61 1.02
C ARG A 155 -3.37 20.03 1.49
N GLU A 156 -4.19 20.62 2.36
CA GLU A 156 -3.87 21.89 3.01
C GLU A 156 -2.71 21.75 4.02
N MET A 157 -2.70 20.66 4.78
CA MET A 157 -1.68 20.39 5.80
C MET A 157 -0.28 20.14 5.22
N PHE A 158 -0.20 19.40 4.10
CA PHE A 158 1.05 18.99 3.44
C PHE A 158 1.37 19.80 2.17
N PRO A 159 0.96 21.08 2.13
CA PRO A 159 0.81 21.91 0.92
C PRO A 159 0.84 21.18 -0.45
N ILE A 160 -0.07 20.24 -0.67
CA ILE A 160 -0.11 19.44 -1.89
C ILE A 160 -0.65 20.27 -3.06
N ASP A 161 0.19 20.46 -4.09
CA ASP A 161 -0.11 21.30 -5.26
C ASP A 161 -0.41 20.49 -6.55
N PHE A 162 -0.52 19.17 -6.44
CA PHE A 162 -0.86 18.26 -7.53
C PHE A 162 -2.23 17.59 -7.36
N ASP A 163 -2.71 16.96 -8.43
CA ASP A 163 -3.93 16.14 -8.41
C ASP A 163 -3.62 14.79 -7.72
N PRO A 164 -4.26 14.46 -6.57
CA PRO A 164 -4.01 13.20 -5.87
C PRO A 164 -4.45 11.97 -6.67
N THR A 165 -5.14 12.13 -7.80
CA THR A 165 -5.53 11.04 -8.71
C THR A 165 -4.56 10.85 -9.90
N ASP A 166 -3.54 11.70 -10.01
CA ASP A 166 -2.44 11.56 -10.98
C ASP A 166 -1.15 12.09 -10.35
N VAL A 167 -0.74 11.46 -9.25
CA VAL A 167 0.45 11.82 -8.47
C VAL A 167 1.69 11.79 -9.37
N PRO A 168 2.53 12.85 -9.37
CA PRO A 168 3.76 12.86 -10.14
C PRO A 168 4.69 11.69 -9.78
N ARG A 169 5.27 11.02 -10.78
CA ARG A 169 6.21 9.90 -10.58
C ARG A 169 7.51 10.29 -9.87
N ASN A 170 7.82 11.58 -9.81
CA ASN A 170 8.91 12.12 -9.03
C ASN A 170 8.48 12.55 -7.61
N GLY A 171 7.18 12.59 -7.33
CA GLY A 171 6.62 12.83 -5.99
C GLY A 171 6.47 11.54 -5.18
N PHE A 172 6.04 10.45 -5.81
CA PHE A 172 6.07 9.12 -5.20
C PHE A 172 7.15 8.25 -5.86
N LEU A 173 8.14 7.83 -5.07
CA LEU A 173 9.21 6.93 -5.50
C LEU A 173 8.90 5.52 -5.05
N ILE A 174 8.83 4.58 -5.99
CA ILE A 174 8.76 3.16 -5.64
C ILE A 174 10.06 2.73 -4.94
N ALA A 175 9.99 1.70 -4.10
CA ALA A 175 11.15 1.25 -3.34
C ALA A 175 12.36 0.84 -4.22
N GLY A 176 12.11 0.29 -5.41
CA GLY A 176 13.12 -0.03 -6.42
C GLY A 176 13.93 1.19 -6.87
N ASP A 177 13.25 2.28 -7.23
CA ASP A 177 13.87 3.53 -7.66
C ASP A 177 14.64 4.21 -6.51
N ALA A 178 14.08 4.20 -5.30
CA ALA A 178 14.77 4.70 -4.11
C ALA A 178 16.09 3.95 -3.87
N TRP A 179 16.04 2.61 -3.95
CA TRP A 179 17.23 1.77 -3.84
C TRP A 179 18.27 2.12 -4.91
N ALA A 180 17.88 2.17 -6.19
CA ALA A 180 18.80 2.48 -7.29
C ALA A 180 19.51 3.82 -7.08
N ARG A 181 18.75 4.88 -6.78
CA ARG A 181 19.31 6.21 -6.53
C ARG A 181 20.29 6.24 -5.36
N CYS A 182 19.98 5.54 -4.26
CA CYS A 182 20.90 5.43 -3.13
C CYS A 182 22.16 4.63 -3.48
N ARG A 183 22.04 3.57 -4.30
CA ARG A 183 23.18 2.77 -4.75
C ARG A 183 24.11 3.53 -5.69
N GLU A 184 23.56 4.44 -6.48
CA GLU A 184 24.30 5.32 -7.40
C GLU A 184 24.86 6.58 -6.70
N GLY A 185 24.49 6.82 -5.45
CA GLY A 185 24.91 7.99 -4.67
C GLY A 185 24.16 9.27 -5.01
N GLU A 186 23.01 9.16 -5.69
CA GLU A 186 22.14 10.28 -6.07
C GLU A 186 21.17 10.68 -4.95
N ALA A 187 20.94 9.81 -3.98
CA ALA A 187 20.08 10.07 -2.83
C ALA A 187 20.67 9.48 -1.54
N ASP A 188 20.37 10.13 -0.41
CA ASP A 188 20.80 9.66 0.91
C ASP A 188 19.78 8.65 1.46
N PRO A 189 20.16 7.39 1.73
CA PRO A 189 19.26 6.37 2.28
C PRO A 189 18.61 6.80 3.60
N ASP A 190 19.26 7.65 4.40
CA ASP A 190 18.73 8.10 5.70
C ASP A 190 17.56 9.08 5.55
N THR A 191 17.23 9.47 4.31
CA THR A 191 16.03 10.27 4.00
C THR A 191 14.80 9.42 3.67
N PHE A 192 14.93 8.09 3.57
CA PHE A 192 13.84 7.17 3.23
C PHE A 192 13.42 6.34 4.45
N GLY A 193 12.22 6.59 4.95
CA GLY A 193 11.79 6.01 6.21
C GLY A 193 10.43 6.50 6.68
N LEU A 194 10.17 6.36 7.98
CA LEU A 194 8.94 6.84 8.61
C LEU A 194 9.30 7.87 9.68
N SER A 195 9.01 9.15 9.40
CA SER A 195 9.39 10.28 10.26
C SER A 195 8.87 10.14 11.69
N PHE A 196 7.68 9.56 11.85
CA PHE A 196 7.04 9.35 13.15
C PHE A 196 7.83 8.40 14.07
N THR A 197 8.50 7.39 13.52
CA THR A 197 9.34 6.45 14.30
C THR A 197 10.80 6.88 14.35
N GLY A 198 11.22 7.76 13.44
CA GLY A 198 12.62 8.16 13.28
C GLY A 198 13.49 7.07 12.66
N GLU A 199 12.87 6.09 12.01
CA GLU A 199 13.54 4.98 11.36
C GLU A 199 13.67 5.24 9.85
N ALA A 200 14.87 5.03 9.32
CA ALA A 200 15.19 5.22 7.91
C ALA A 200 16.40 4.36 7.52
N GLY A 201 16.71 4.34 6.22
CA GLY A 201 17.94 3.75 5.69
C GLY A 201 17.72 2.62 4.69
N PHE A 202 18.83 2.03 4.23
CA PHE A 202 18.81 0.94 3.24
C PHE A 202 17.95 -0.26 3.66
N TRP A 203 17.91 -0.58 4.95
CA TRP A 203 17.08 -1.68 5.45
C TRP A 203 15.58 -1.40 5.28
N TRP A 204 15.17 -0.15 5.44
CA TRP A 204 13.78 0.29 5.28
C TRP A 204 13.36 0.24 3.82
N ILE A 205 14.23 0.74 2.93
CA ILE A 205 14.06 0.68 1.46
C ILE A 205 13.95 -0.78 1.00
N ALA A 206 14.88 -1.64 1.43
CA ALA A 206 14.87 -3.06 1.08
C ALA A 206 13.60 -3.77 1.57
N SER A 207 13.14 -3.49 2.79
CA SER A 207 11.90 -4.06 3.32
C SER A 207 10.67 -3.60 2.52
N ASN A 208 10.60 -2.31 2.17
CA ASN A 208 9.55 -1.78 1.29
C ASN A 208 9.60 -2.41 -0.11
N MET A 209 10.79 -2.73 -0.63
CA MET A 209 10.93 -3.40 -1.92
C MET A 209 10.34 -4.81 -1.90
N VAL A 210 10.56 -5.59 -0.83
CA VAL A 210 9.92 -6.91 -0.70
C VAL A 210 8.39 -6.77 -0.61
N ARG A 211 7.87 -5.74 0.06
CA ARG A 211 6.43 -5.43 0.10
C ARG A 211 5.87 -5.03 -1.27
N ASP A 212 6.59 -4.22 -2.04
CA ASP A 212 6.19 -3.81 -3.40
C ASP A 212 6.14 -5.02 -4.34
N VAL A 213 7.13 -5.91 -4.29
CA VAL A 213 7.13 -7.17 -5.04
C VAL A 213 5.94 -8.05 -4.67
N ALA A 214 5.60 -8.15 -3.38
CA ALA A 214 4.42 -8.89 -2.93
C ALA A 214 3.11 -8.22 -3.39
N ALA A 215 3.01 -6.89 -3.31
CA ALA A 215 1.86 -6.13 -3.78
C ALA A 215 1.62 -6.28 -5.29
N LEU A 216 2.67 -6.24 -6.10
CA LEU A 216 2.61 -6.53 -7.54
C LEU A 216 2.10 -7.95 -7.84
N ASN A 217 2.17 -8.86 -6.86
CA ASN A 217 1.69 -10.24 -6.93
C ASN A 217 0.33 -10.47 -6.23
N ASN A 218 -0.40 -9.40 -5.90
CA ASN A 218 -1.67 -9.40 -5.15
C ASN A 218 -1.56 -9.94 -3.71
N ALA A 219 -0.43 -9.65 -3.06
CA ALA A 219 -0.20 -9.87 -1.64
C ALA A 219 0.18 -8.55 -0.97
N GLU A 220 -0.80 -7.64 -0.87
CA GLU A 220 -0.63 -6.30 -0.32
C GLU A 220 -0.57 -6.35 1.22
N MET A 221 0.56 -6.73 1.81
CA MET A 221 0.72 -6.94 3.27
C MET A 221 0.68 -5.65 4.11
N LEU A 222 0.60 -5.74 5.45
CA LEU A 222 0.69 -4.56 6.33
C LEU A 222 2.09 -3.93 6.26
N PRO A 223 2.22 -2.60 6.48
CA PRO A 223 3.53 -1.93 6.45
C PRO A 223 4.53 -2.47 7.49
N TRP A 224 4.04 -3.09 8.56
CA TRP A 224 4.85 -3.69 9.63
C TRP A 224 4.85 -5.23 9.63
N ASP A 225 4.30 -5.86 8.59
CA ASP A 225 4.50 -7.29 8.39
C ASP A 225 5.91 -7.54 7.89
N VAL A 226 6.59 -8.50 8.50
CA VAL A 226 7.96 -8.90 8.19
C VAL A 226 8.03 -10.39 7.87
N TRP A 227 8.72 -10.73 6.78
CA TRP A 227 8.98 -12.10 6.35
C TRP A 227 10.25 -12.20 5.50
N GLY A 228 10.71 -13.43 5.28
CA GLY A 228 11.73 -13.73 4.27
C GLY A 228 13.05 -12.98 4.51
N SER A 229 13.55 -12.31 3.46
CA SER A 229 14.81 -11.54 3.48
C SER A 229 14.66 -10.06 3.83
N MET A 230 13.52 -9.63 4.37
CA MET A 230 13.40 -8.27 4.89
C MET A 230 14.41 -8.03 6.02
N PRO A 231 15.34 -7.08 5.87
CA PRO A 231 16.30 -6.75 6.91
C PRO A 231 15.66 -5.95 8.05
N GLY A 232 16.12 -6.15 9.27
CA GLY A 232 15.85 -5.25 10.40
C GLY A 232 16.81 -4.04 10.45
N PRO A 233 16.60 -3.11 11.40
CA PRO A 233 17.41 -1.89 11.53
C PRO A 233 18.90 -2.14 11.78
N ASP A 234 19.21 -3.16 12.58
CA ASP A 234 20.59 -3.52 12.94
C ASP A 234 21.23 -4.52 11.96
N ASP A 235 20.48 -4.97 10.94
CA ASP A 235 20.98 -5.96 10.00
C ASP A 235 21.86 -5.31 8.94
N ARG A 236 23.10 -5.82 8.83
CA ARG A 236 23.96 -5.51 7.70
C ARG A 236 23.50 -6.33 6.50
N LEU A 237 23.30 -5.69 5.35
CA LEU A 237 23.06 -6.38 4.09
C LEU A 237 24.37 -7.01 3.58
N ASP A 238 24.37 -8.33 3.45
CA ASP A 238 25.47 -9.05 2.80
C ASP A 238 25.40 -8.91 1.28
N GLU A 239 26.47 -9.33 0.60
CA GLU A 239 26.56 -9.23 -0.86
C GLU A 239 25.44 -9.99 -1.60
N ASP A 240 24.89 -11.06 -1.00
CA ASP A 240 23.82 -11.83 -1.63
C ASP A 240 22.49 -11.09 -1.59
N ARG A 241 22.15 -10.50 -0.44
CA ARG A 241 20.98 -9.63 -0.32
C ARG A 241 21.13 -8.37 -1.15
N VAL A 242 22.32 -7.77 -1.21
CA VAL A 242 22.55 -6.61 -2.09
C VAL A 242 22.28 -6.97 -3.55
N ARG A 243 22.81 -8.10 -4.05
CA ARG A 243 22.51 -8.56 -5.42
C ARG A 243 21.03 -8.84 -5.64
N LEU A 244 20.35 -9.42 -4.65
CA LEU A 244 18.91 -9.64 -4.71
C LEU A 244 18.15 -8.31 -4.86
N PHE A 245 18.44 -7.31 -4.02
CA PHE A 245 17.77 -6.01 -4.07
C PHE A 245 18.15 -5.17 -5.30
N ASP A 246 19.40 -5.25 -5.78
CA ASP A 246 19.81 -4.67 -7.06
C ASP A 246 18.97 -5.27 -8.20
N HIS A 247 18.75 -6.59 -8.21
CA HIS A 247 17.91 -7.24 -9.23
C HIS A 247 16.42 -6.88 -9.09
N LEU A 248 15.88 -6.86 -7.87
CA LEU A 248 14.47 -6.49 -7.64
C LEU A 248 14.18 -5.03 -8.01
N SER A 249 15.14 -4.13 -7.82
CA SER A 249 15.06 -2.74 -8.24
C SER A 249 14.79 -2.65 -9.75
N GLU A 250 15.56 -3.38 -10.57
CA GLU A 250 15.36 -3.44 -12.02
C GLU A 250 13.98 -3.99 -12.42
N LEU A 251 13.54 -5.07 -11.76
CA LEU A 251 12.25 -5.70 -12.08
C LEU A 251 11.05 -4.82 -11.73
N THR A 252 11.10 -4.14 -10.58
CA THR A 252 10.00 -3.32 -10.05
C THR A 252 9.88 -1.94 -10.71
N ALA A 253 10.93 -1.47 -11.39
CA ALA A 253 10.91 -0.24 -12.19
C ALA A 253 10.02 -0.37 -13.44
N ALA A 254 10.01 -1.55 -14.08
CA ALA A 254 9.20 -1.85 -15.26
C ALA A 254 8.41 -3.16 -15.09
N PRO A 255 7.47 -3.22 -14.13
CA PRO A 255 6.87 -4.49 -13.69
C PRO A 255 5.99 -5.15 -14.76
N ASP A 256 5.47 -4.38 -15.73
CA ASP A 256 4.69 -4.94 -16.84
C ASP A 256 5.57 -5.58 -17.93
N GLU A 257 6.78 -5.07 -18.12
CA GLU A 257 7.78 -5.64 -19.03
C GLU A 257 8.42 -6.87 -18.41
N ASN A 258 8.64 -6.82 -17.09
CA ASN A 258 9.29 -7.85 -16.30
C ASN A 258 8.31 -8.83 -15.62
N PHE A 259 7.02 -8.80 -15.98
CA PHE A 259 5.96 -9.48 -15.24
C PHE A 259 6.23 -10.98 -15.02
N GLU A 260 6.58 -11.72 -16.07
CA GLU A 260 6.81 -13.17 -15.98
C GLU A 260 8.00 -13.48 -15.05
N GLN A 261 9.07 -12.70 -15.13
CA GLN A 261 10.25 -12.86 -14.29
C GLN A 261 9.96 -12.51 -12.83
N LEU A 262 9.29 -11.38 -12.59
CA LEU A 262 8.88 -10.95 -11.25
C LEU A 262 7.91 -11.97 -10.62
N ARG A 263 7.00 -12.53 -11.41
CA ARG A 263 6.06 -13.57 -10.96
C ARG A 263 6.78 -14.87 -10.61
N ALA A 264 7.64 -15.37 -11.50
CA ALA A 264 8.40 -16.59 -11.28
C ALA A 264 9.32 -16.49 -10.06
N LEU A 265 9.99 -15.33 -9.90
CA LEU A 265 10.85 -15.06 -8.76
C LEU A 265 10.06 -15.03 -7.44
N TYR A 266 8.92 -14.32 -7.40
CA TYR A 266 8.04 -14.29 -6.23
C TYR A 266 7.50 -15.68 -5.85
N GLU A 267 7.18 -16.53 -6.82
CA GLU A 267 6.61 -17.86 -6.54
C GLU A 267 7.66 -18.89 -6.09
N SER A 268 8.89 -18.78 -6.58
CA SER A 268 9.96 -19.76 -6.35
C SER A 268 10.95 -19.39 -5.24
N ASP A 269 11.11 -18.10 -4.91
CA ASP A 269 12.06 -17.64 -3.89
C ASP A 269 11.37 -17.40 -2.53
N GLU A 270 11.63 -18.29 -1.56
CA GLU A 270 11.08 -18.19 -0.20
C GLU A 270 11.53 -16.93 0.56
N ARG A 271 12.59 -16.26 0.09
CA ARG A 271 13.02 -14.97 0.63
C ARG A 271 12.04 -13.85 0.34
N LEU A 272 11.18 -14.00 -0.68
CA LEU A 272 10.27 -12.97 -1.17
C LEU A 272 8.80 -13.37 -1.01
N ARG A 273 8.49 -14.65 -1.22
CA ARG A 273 7.13 -15.17 -1.16
C ARG A 273 6.55 -14.95 0.22
N VAL A 274 5.35 -14.35 0.28
CA VAL A 274 4.66 -14.18 1.56
C VAL A 274 4.32 -15.58 2.13
N PRO A 275 4.80 -15.93 3.34
CA PRO A 275 4.44 -17.18 3.99
C PRO A 275 3.03 -17.13 4.56
N ARG A 276 2.49 -18.28 4.98
CA ARG A 276 1.17 -18.34 5.66
C ARG A 276 1.13 -17.56 6.98
N VAL A 277 2.29 -17.44 7.63
CA VAL A 277 2.48 -16.79 8.91
C VAL A 277 3.59 -15.76 8.78
N VAL A 278 3.28 -14.51 9.09
CA VAL A 278 4.23 -13.38 9.07
C VAL A 278 4.43 -12.86 10.49
N HIS A 279 5.53 -12.15 10.74
CA HIS A 279 5.73 -11.45 12.00
C HIS A 279 5.15 -10.05 11.93
N ASN A 280 4.19 -9.72 12.80
CA ASN A 280 3.65 -8.38 12.98
C ASN A 280 4.52 -7.66 14.02
N VAL A 281 5.37 -6.73 13.58
CA VAL A 281 6.35 -6.06 14.44
C VAL A 281 5.67 -5.21 15.51
N VAL A 282 4.65 -4.44 15.14
CA VAL A 282 3.92 -3.55 16.06
C VAL A 282 3.26 -4.34 17.20
N ARG A 283 2.73 -5.53 16.92
CA ARG A 283 2.14 -6.42 17.93
C ARG A 283 3.13 -7.42 18.54
N SER A 284 4.37 -7.44 18.06
CA SER A 284 5.42 -8.37 18.50
C SER A 284 4.97 -9.84 18.52
N ARG A 285 4.23 -10.28 17.50
CA ARG A 285 3.72 -11.66 17.41
C ARG A 285 3.60 -12.14 15.97
N ASN A 286 3.61 -13.46 15.81
CA ASN A 286 3.35 -14.10 14.52
C ASN A 286 1.83 -14.18 14.28
N GLU A 287 1.40 -13.84 13.07
CA GLU A 287 0.00 -13.82 12.66
C GLU A 287 -0.20 -14.55 11.34
N GLU A 288 -1.34 -15.24 11.20
CA GLU A 288 -1.75 -15.76 9.90
C GLU A 288 -2.18 -14.61 8.97
N VAL A 289 -1.82 -14.70 7.70
CA VAL A 289 -2.09 -13.66 6.69
C VAL A 289 -3.58 -13.57 6.31
N GLY A 290 -4.40 -14.54 6.72
CA GLY A 290 -5.84 -14.59 6.46
C GLY A 290 -6.16 -15.43 5.20
N PRO A 291 -6.74 -14.85 4.13
CA PRO A 291 -7.13 -15.62 2.95
C PRO A 291 -5.91 -16.22 2.26
N ARG A 292 -6.13 -17.31 1.50
CA ARG A 292 -5.06 -17.90 0.69
C ARG A 292 -4.58 -16.91 -0.36
N LEU A 293 -3.30 -16.50 -0.26
CA LEU A 293 -2.65 -15.68 -1.27
C LEU A 293 -2.29 -16.49 -2.53
N PRO A 294 -2.09 -15.82 -3.69
CA PRO A 294 -1.59 -16.49 -4.89
C PRO A 294 -0.25 -17.21 -4.62
N GLY A 295 -0.14 -18.47 -5.04
CA GLY A 295 1.08 -19.29 -4.87
C GLY A 295 1.06 -20.24 -3.66
N HIS A 296 0.07 -20.17 -2.77
CA HIS A 296 -0.17 -21.26 -1.81
C HIS A 296 -0.88 -22.43 -2.51
N GLU A 297 -0.32 -23.64 -2.41
CA GLU A 297 -0.92 -24.86 -2.97
C GLU A 297 -2.33 -25.13 -2.41
N ARG A 298 -3.15 -25.87 -3.19
CA ARG A 298 -4.55 -26.17 -2.88
C ARG A 298 -4.72 -27.13 -1.71
#